data_AF-A0A7S0FSC6-F1
#
_entry.id   AF-A0A7S0FSC6-F1
#
_cell.length_a   1.000
_cell.length_b   1.000
_cell.length_c   1.000
_cell.angle_alpha   90.00
_cell.angle_beta   90.00
_cell.angle_gamma   90.00
#
_symmetry.space_group_name_H-M   'P 1'
#
loop_
_entity.id
_entity.type
_entity.pdbx_description
1 polymer ?
#
loop_
_entity_poly.entity_id
_entity_poly.type
_entity_poly.pdbx_seq_one_letter_code
_entity_poly.pdbx_strand_id
1 'polypeptide(L)'
;DVLCKSREDRVAVKAGIKERIAKFLMERSGYPSLLMYLLASLPTRSIVTQNYDSQIEKAFACRNVAEKKGVAEVGDEAAAAESLSVIPYRPVRGAERWLLKMHGCISQPESIVVTSDDYRTYENGRKKALGGLVQANLLTSHLLFVGFGLEDPNYRKILKEVRKAMGKSR
;
A
#
# COMPACT_ATOMS: atom_id res chain seq x y z
N ASP A 1 -32.64 14.27 -14.68
CA ASP A 1 -33.41 14.01 -13.45
C ASP A 1 -33.48 12.55 -13.07
N VAL A 2 -32.55 12.07 -12.23
CA VAL A 2 -32.85 11.11 -11.14
C VAL A 2 -31.85 11.43 -10.03
N LEU A 3 -32.19 12.39 -9.19
CA LEU A 3 -31.46 12.65 -7.95
C LEU A 3 -31.59 11.42 -7.05
N CYS A 4 -30.46 10.77 -6.79
CA CYS A 4 -30.26 9.67 -5.86
C CYS A 4 -30.77 10.09 -4.46
N LYS A 5 -31.99 9.66 -4.11
CA LYS A 5 -32.76 10.16 -2.95
C LYS A 5 -32.66 9.29 -1.69
N SER A 6 -32.10 8.08 -1.75
CA SER A 6 -31.93 7.23 -0.57
C SER A 6 -30.46 7.01 -0.18
N ARG A 7 -30.21 6.73 1.10
CA ARG A 7 -28.87 6.41 1.65
C ARG A 7 -28.36 5.09 1.10
N GLU A 8 -29.26 4.16 0.79
CA GLU A 8 -28.97 2.84 0.21
C GLU A 8 -28.51 2.96 -1.24
N ASP A 9 -29.14 3.82 -2.05
CA ASP A 9 -28.73 4.08 -3.43
C ASP A 9 -27.30 4.64 -3.51
N ARG A 10 -26.91 5.53 -2.58
CA ARG A 10 -25.55 6.09 -2.53
C ARG A 10 -24.51 5.02 -2.17
N VAL A 11 -24.86 4.08 -1.28
CA VAL A 11 -24.00 2.97 -0.91
C VAL A 11 -23.83 2.01 -2.09
N ALA A 12 -24.91 1.69 -2.81
CA ALA A 12 -24.87 0.84 -4.00
C ALA A 12 -24.05 1.46 -5.14
N VAL A 13 -24.19 2.76 -5.40
CA VAL A 13 -23.38 3.46 -6.43
C VAL A 13 -21.90 3.47 -6.04
N LYS A 14 -21.58 3.68 -4.75
CA LYS A 14 -20.21 3.67 -4.24
C LYS A 14 -19.55 2.29 -4.34
N ALA A 15 -20.30 1.25 -3.98
CA ALA A 15 -19.99 -0.17 -4.22
C ALA A 15 -20.16 -0.59 -5.69
N GLY A 16 -20.38 0.34 -6.62
CA GLY A 16 -20.17 0.10 -8.05
C GLY A 16 -18.84 0.67 -8.51
N ILE A 17 -18.44 1.83 -7.96
CA ILE A 17 -17.21 2.54 -8.37
C ILE A 17 -15.97 1.76 -7.96
N LYS A 18 -15.89 1.25 -6.73
CA LYS A 18 -14.67 0.59 -6.23
C LYS A 18 -14.40 -0.71 -6.96
N GLU A 19 -15.42 -1.48 -7.28
CA GLU A 19 -15.31 -2.76 -8.00
C GLU A 19 -15.07 -2.52 -9.49
N ARG A 20 -15.58 -1.43 -10.08
CA ARG A 20 -15.12 -0.98 -11.41
C ARG A 20 -13.64 -0.60 -11.42
N ILE A 21 -13.16 0.13 -10.41
CA ILE A 21 -11.73 0.46 -10.28
C ILE A 21 -10.91 -0.83 -10.13
N ALA A 22 -11.31 -1.73 -9.25
CA ALA A 22 -10.61 -2.99 -9.04
C ALA A 22 -10.55 -3.82 -10.33
N LYS A 23 -11.67 -3.96 -11.04
CA LYS A 23 -11.73 -4.68 -12.32
C LYS A 23 -10.80 -4.05 -13.37
N PHE A 24 -10.91 -2.74 -13.57
CA PHE A 24 -10.07 -2.00 -14.51
C PHE A 24 -8.58 -2.13 -14.22
N LEU A 25 -8.20 -2.05 -12.93
CA LEU A 25 -6.81 -2.21 -12.53
C LEU A 25 -6.35 -3.66 -12.65
N MET A 26 -7.17 -4.66 -12.34
CA MET A 26 -6.82 -6.08 -12.50
C MET A 26 -6.56 -6.43 -13.96
N GLU A 27 -7.39 -5.94 -14.89
CA GLU A 27 -7.25 -6.17 -16.33
C GLU A 27 -5.96 -5.56 -16.90
N ARG A 28 -5.47 -4.46 -16.32
CA ARG A 28 -4.27 -3.74 -16.78
C ARG A 28 -3.01 -4.03 -15.97
N SER A 29 -3.15 -4.58 -14.77
CA SER A 29 -2.03 -4.95 -13.91
C SER A 29 -1.50 -6.30 -14.35
N GLY A 30 -0.93 -6.37 -15.55
CA GLY A 30 -0.20 -7.54 -16.03
C GLY A 30 1.11 -7.70 -15.26
N TYR A 31 2.20 -7.27 -15.91
CA TYR A 31 3.54 -7.27 -15.34
C TYR A 31 3.85 -5.99 -14.57
N PRO A 32 4.65 -6.06 -13.49
CA PRO A 32 5.18 -4.87 -12.84
C PRO A 32 5.98 -4.03 -13.82
N SER A 33 5.84 -2.70 -13.72
CA SER A 33 6.72 -1.79 -14.46
C SER A 33 8.18 -1.91 -13.99
N LEU A 34 9.12 -1.46 -14.82
CA LEU A 34 10.55 -1.41 -14.47
C LEU A 34 10.80 -0.72 -13.12
N LEU A 35 10.06 0.36 -12.84
CA LEU A 35 10.16 1.06 -11.56
C LEU A 35 9.87 0.14 -10.37
N MET A 36 8.84 -0.72 -10.48
CA MET A 36 8.46 -1.62 -9.38
C MET A 36 9.52 -2.69 -9.15
N TYR A 37 10.16 -3.19 -10.22
CA TYR A 37 11.31 -4.09 -10.10
C TYR A 37 12.50 -3.43 -9.41
N LEU A 38 12.83 -2.18 -9.79
CA LEU A 38 13.91 -1.43 -9.15
C LEU A 38 13.61 -1.20 -7.67
N LEU A 39 12.39 -0.79 -7.32
CA LEU A 39 11.97 -0.62 -5.93
C LEU A 39 12.04 -1.93 -5.13
N ALA A 40 11.62 -3.05 -5.71
CA ALA A 40 11.70 -4.36 -5.08
C ALA A 40 13.14 -4.88 -4.91
N SER A 41 14.09 -4.33 -5.66
CA SER A 41 15.52 -4.70 -5.58
C SER A 41 16.30 -3.86 -4.58
N LEU A 42 15.71 -2.78 -4.06
CA LEU A 42 16.36 -1.97 -3.02
C LEU A 42 16.42 -2.75 -1.69
N PRO A 43 17.46 -2.55 -0.87
CA PRO A 43 17.57 -3.15 0.46
C PRO A 43 16.66 -2.45 1.49
N THR A 44 15.42 -2.13 1.11
CA THR A 44 14.46 -1.46 1.98
C THR A 44 13.66 -2.51 2.77
N ARG A 45 13.48 -2.27 4.08
CA ARG A 45 12.65 -3.15 4.94
C ARG A 45 11.17 -2.83 4.87
N SER A 46 10.84 -1.59 4.52
CA SER A 46 9.48 -1.08 4.57
C SER A 46 9.14 -0.25 3.34
N ILE A 47 8.00 -0.54 2.74
CA ILE A 47 7.41 0.28 1.69
C ILE A 47 6.01 0.69 2.14
N VAL A 48 5.68 1.97 1.98
CA VAL A 48 4.32 2.49 2.21
C VAL A 48 3.79 2.97 0.87
N THR A 49 2.56 2.57 0.53
CA THR A 49 1.91 2.98 -0.71
C THR A 49 0.46 3.39 -0.49
N GLN A 50 0.01 4.32 -1.32
CA GLN A 50 -1.40 4.69 -1.47
C GLN A 50 -2.03 4.06 -2.72
N ASN A 51 -1.23 3.38 -3.54
CA ASN A 51 -1.71 2.68 -4.72
C ASN A 51 -2.54 1.45 -4.32
N TYR A 52 -3.57 1.15 -5.10
CA TYR A 52 -4.46 0.01 -4.87
C TYR A 52 -3.96 -1.28 -5.54
N ASP A 53 -3.21 -1.15 -6.63
CA ASP A 53 -2.76 -2.24 -7.50
C ASP A 53 -1.76 -3.18 -6.81
N SER A 54 -1.50 -4.34 -7.42
CA SER A 54 -0.61 -5.38 -6.89
C SER A 54 0.80 -5.38 -7.52
N GLN A 55 1.24 -4.30 -8.16
CA GLN A 55 2.49 -4.34 -8.92
C GLN A 55 3.72 -4.51 -8.03
N ILE A 56 3.74 -3.89 -6.84
CA ILE A 56 4.87 -4.03 -5.91
C ILE A 56 4.96 -5.49 -5.43
N GLU A 57 3.84 -6.08 -5.01
CA GLU A 57 3.80 -7.48 -4.58
C GLU A 57 4.27 -8.43 -5.67
N LYS A 58 3.82 -8.20 -6.91
CA LYS A 58 4.24 -8.98 -8.07
C LYS A 58 5.74 -8.82 -8.35
N ALA A 59 6.29 -7.61 -8.22
CA ALA A 59 7.72 -7.36 -8.41
C ALA A 59 8.57 -8.14 -7.40
N PHE A 60 8.18 -8.16 -6.12
CA PHE A 60 8.84 -8.99 -5.10
C PHE A 60 8.72 -10.48 -5.41
N ALA A 61 7.54 -10.95 -5.82
CA ALA A 61 7.34 -12.35 -6.19
C ALA A 61 8.24 -12.78 -7.37
N CYS A 62 8.33 -11.94 -8.41
CA CYS A 62 9.18 -12.21 -9.57
C CYS A 62 10.68 -12.17 -9.23
N ARG A 63 11.11 -11.25 -8.36
CA ARG A 63 12.50 -11.20 -7.87
C ARG A 63 12.89 -12.50 -7.15
N ASN A 64 12.04 -12.98 -6.24
CA ASN A 64 12.29 -14.23 -5.51
C ASN A 64 12.39 -15.44 -6.45
N VAL A 65 11.66 -15.44 -7.57
CA VAL A 65 11.76 -16.49 -8.61
C VAL A 65 13.08 -16.37 -9.38
N ALA A 66 13.52 -15.15 -9.72
CA ALA A 66 14.79 -14.93 -10.41
C ALA A 66 15.99 -15.35 -9.55
N GLU A 67 15.98 -15.04 -8.26
CA GLU A 67 17.00 -15.49 -7.31
C GLU A 67 17.03 -17.03 -7.23
N LYS A 68 15.86 -17.69 -7.13
CA LYS A 68 15.80 -19.16 -7.13
C LYS A 68 16.30 -19.80 -8.43
N LYS A 69 16.09 -19.17 -9.59
CA LYS A 69 16.56 -19.69 -10.89
C LYS A 69 18.06 -19.44 -11.11
N GLY A 70 18.64 -18.40 -10.53
CA GLY A 70 20.07 -18.09 -10.62
C GLY A 70 20.95 -18.90 -9.65
N VAL A 71 20.37 -19.49 -8.61
CA VAL A 71 21.09 -20.24 -7.55
C VAL A 71 21.09 -21.77 -7.80
N ALA A 72 20.77 -22.22 -9.02
CA ALA A 72 20.71 -23.65 -9.35
C ALA A 72 22.07 -24.38 -9.34
N GLU A 73 23.21 -23.71 -9.12
CA GLU A 73 24.54 -24.35 -9.19
C GLU A 73 25.47 -24.18 -7.98
N VAL A 74 25.08 -23.49 -6.91
CA VAL A 74 25.95 -23.42 -5.72
C VAL A 74 25.15 -23.76 -4.48
N GLY A 75 25.46 -24.94 -3.94
CA GLY A 75 24.89 -25.42 -2.69
C GLY A 75 25.19 -24.45 -1.56
N ASP A 76 24.14 -23.83 -1.06
CA ASP A 76 23.95 -23.59 0.36
C ASP A 76 22.44 -23.54 0.62
N GLU A 77 22.05 -24.15 1.72
CA GLU A 77 20.67 -24.47 2.08
C GLU A 77 19.76 -23.23 2.05
N ALA A 78 18.72 -23.31 1.22
CA ALA A 78 17.48 -22.55 1.35
C ALA A 78 17.64 -21.07 1.75
N ALA A 79 18.02 -20.21 0.81
CA ALA A 79 17.64 -18.80 0.87
C ALA A 79 16.10 -18.76 0.99
N ALA A 80 15.62 -18.65 2.23
CA ALA A 80 14.21 -18.62 2.57
C ALA A 80 13.59 -17.52 1.73
N ALA A 81 12.68 -17.91 0.83
CA ALA A 81 12.07 -16.98 -0.11
C ALA A 81 11.60 -15.74 0.65
N GLU A 82 12.21 -14.60 0.35
CA GLU A 82 12.07 -13.43 1.20
C GLU A 82 10.60 -13.07 1.34
N SER A 83 10.05 -13.26 2.54
CA SER A 83 8.61 -13.21 2.74
C SER A 83 8.18 -11.74 2.88
N LEU A 84 7.39 -11.26 1.92
CA LEU A 84 6.79 -9.93 1.97
C LEU A 84 5.45 -10.00 2.72
N SER A 85 5.36 -9.25 3.83
CA SER A 85 4.12 -9.01 4.56
C SER A 85 3.36 -7.83 3.96
N VAL A 86 2.10 -8.01 3.53
CA VAL A 86 1.28 -6.93 2.96
C VAL A 86 0.26 -6.49 4.01
N ILE A 87 0.42 -5.32 4.59
CA ILE A 87 -0.39 -4.83 5.69
C ILE A 87 -1.50 -3.92 5.15
N PRO A 88 -2.77 -4.05 5.60
CA PRO A 88 -3.32 -5.09 6.50
C PRO A 88 -3.83 -6.35 5.77
N TYR A 89 -3.66 -6.45 4.46
CA TYR A 89 -4.40 -7.40 3.61
C TYR A 89 -3.91 -8.86 3.66
N ARG A 90 -2.61 -9.06 3.80
CA ARG A 90 -1.91 -10.36 3.87
C ARG A 90 -0.69 -10.25 4.80
N PRO A 91 -0.91 -10.07 6.11
CA PRO A 91 0.19 -9.94 7.07
C PRO A 91 0.89 -11.29 7.28
N VAL A 92 2.22 -11.29 7.24
CA VAL A 92 3.06 -12.45 7.51
C VAL A 92 3.94 -12.15 8.73
N ARG A 93 3.89 -13.00 9.76
CA ARG A 93 4.75 -12.87 10.94
C ARG A 93 6.16 -13.38 10.60
N GLY A 94 7.19 -12.70 11.11
CA GLY A 94 8.58 -13.03 10.81
C GLY A 94 9.06 -12.57 9.44
N ALA A 95 8.23 -11.80 8.71
CA ALA A 95 8.62 -11.23 7.43
C ALA A 95 9.72 -10.16 7.61
N GLU A 96 10.80 -10.30 6.84
CA GLU A 96 11.91 -9.34 6.82
C GLU A 96 11.50 -8.00 6.19
N ARG A 97 10.56 -8.06 5.24
CA ARG A 97 10.01 -6.89 4.55
C ARG A 97 8.51 -6.77 4.70
N TRP A 98 8.05 -5.53 4.75
CA TRP A 98 6.62 -5.24 4.74
C TRP A 98 6.23 -4.13 3.76
N LEU A 99 5.05 -4.31 3.16
CA LEU A 99 4.37 -3.35 2.30
C LEU A 99 3.09 -2.91 3.00
N LEU A 100 3.01 -1.65 3.39
CA LEU A 100 1.80 -1.04 3.93
C LEU A 100 0.99 -0.40 2.81
N LYS A 101 -0.25 -0.86 2.65
CA LYS A 101 -1.23 -0.26 1.75
C LYS A 101 -2.20 0.60 2.56
N MET A 102 -2.09 1.92 2.42
CA MET A 102 -2.88 2.84 3.23
C MET A 102 -4.33 2.93 2.75
N HIS A 103 -4.58 3.02 1.46
CA HIS A 103 -5.88 3.42 0.94
C HIS A 103 -6.73 2.28 0.38
N GLY A 104 -6.31 1.03 0.46
CA GLY A 104 -7.06 -0.04 -0.21
C GLY A 104 -6.15 -1.08 -0.82
N CYS A 105 -6.77 -2.19 -1.21
CA CYS A 105 -6.18 -3.12 -2.14
C CYS A 105 -7.24 -3.56 -3.14
N ILE A 106 -6.87 -3.72 -4.42
CA ILE A 106 -7.77 -4.26 -5.44
C ILE A 106 -8.27 -5.67 -5.11
N SER A 107 -7.53 -6.44 -4.30
CA SER A 107 -7.98 -7.77 -3.83
C SER A 107 -9.17 -7.71 -2.86
N GLN A 108 -9.46 -6.54 -2.30
CA GLN A 108 -10.56 -6.25 -1.38
C GLN A 108 -11.18 -4.90 -1.79
N PRO A 109 -11.98 -4.86 -2.88
CA PRO A 109 -12.48 -3.62 -3.46
C PRO A 109 -13.21 -2.71 -2.46
N GLU A 110 -13.96 -3.27 -1.52
CA GLU A 110 -14.67 -2.56 -0.46
C GLU A 110 -13.73 -1.72 0.43
N SER A 111 -12.47 -2.14 0.52
CA SER A 111 -11.43 -1.48 1.31
C SER A 111 -10.85 -0.23 0.64
N ILE A 112 -11.11 -0.02 -0.66
CA ILE A 112 -10.59 1.12 -1.43
C ILE A 112 -11.16 2.44 -0.88
N VAL A 113 -10.29 3.44 -0.74
CA VAL A 113 -10.56 4.78 -0.22
C VAL A 113 -10.44 5.77 -1.36
N VAL A 114 -11.58 6.18 -1.93
CA VAL A 114 -11.61 7.10 -3.08
C VAL A 114 -12.56 8.26 -2.85
N THR A 115 -13.69 8.04 -2.18
CA THR A 115 -14.68 9.11 -1.95
C THR A 115 -14.41 9.86 -0.64
N SER A 116 -14.89 11.11 -0.53
CA SER A 116 -14.77 11.90 0.71
C SER A 116 -15.32 11.18 1.95
N ASP A 117 -16.37 10.37 1.78
CA ASP A 117 -16.92 9.54 2.86
C ASP A 117 -15.99 8.40 3.26
N ASP A 118 -15.23 7.83 2.32
CA ASP A 118 -14.20 6.84 2.64
C ASP A 118 -13.09 7.47 3.49
N TYR A 119 -12.64 8.68 3.14
CA TYR A 119 -11.64 9.41 3.94
C TYR A 119 -12.16 9.69 5.35
N ARG A 120 -13.43 10.11 5.51
CA ARG A 120 -14.04 10.31 6.83
C ARG A 120 -14.12 9.02 7.63
N THR A 121 -14.43 7.90 6.98
CA THR A 121 -14.51 6.58 7.63
C THR A 121 -13.12 6.06 7.99
N TYR A 122 -12.12 6.33 7.16
CA TYR A 122 -10.72 5.98 7.41
C TYR A 122 -10.22 6.58 8.72
N GLU A 123 -10.49 7.87 8.95
CA GLU A 123 -10.06 8.58 10.17
C GLU A 123 -10.69 8.02 11.46
N ASN A 124 -11.88 7.44 11.38
CA ASN A 124 -12.64 6.95 12.53
C ASN A 124 -12.54 5.43 12.74
N GLY A 125 -11.83 4.71 11.85
CA GLY A 125 -11.81 3.26 11.81
C GLY A 125 -10.47 2.63 12.19
N ARG A 126 -10.41 1.29 12.10
CA ARG A 126 -9.19 0.48 12.30
C ARG A 126 -8.00 0.93 11.43
N LYS A 127 -8.29 1.58 10.29
CA LYS A 127 -7.26 2.08 9.36
C LYS A 127 -6.45 3.25 9.93
N LYS A 128 -6.97 4.00 10.93
CA LYS A 128 -6.21 5.02 11.66
C LYS A 128 -4.93 4.45 12.29
N ALA A 129 -4.98 3.22 12.79
CA ALA A 129 -3.82 2.56 13.40
C ALA A 129 -2.67 2.35 12.41
N LEU A 130 -2.98 2.22 11.11
CA LEU A 130 -1.96 2.11 10.06
C LEU A 130 -1.12 3.39 9.94
N GLY A 131 -1.69 4.55 10.28
CA GLY A 131 -0.96 5.81 10.34
C GLY A 131 0.21 5.77 11.31
N GLY A 132 0.11 5.00 12.41
CA GLY A 132 1.20 4.82 13.37
C GLY A 132 2.47 4.21 12.76
N LEU A 133 2.34 3.29 11.79
CA LEU A 133 3.49 2.73 11.08
C LEU A 133 4.18 3.81 10.23
N VAL A 134 3.40 4.68 9.58
CA VAL A 134 3.93 5.79 8.79
C VAL A 134 4.62 6.82 9.71
N GLN A 135 4.02 7.14 10.86
CA GLN A 135 4.62 8.01 11.87
C GLN A 135 5.96 7.44 12.37
N ALA A 136 6.01 6.15 12.70
CA ALA A 136 7.22 5.48 13.14
C ALA A 136 8.33 5.56 12.08
N ASN A 137 8.00 5.29 10.82
CA ASN A 137 8.95 5.40 9.72
C ASN A 137 9.44 6.85 9.52
N LEU A 138 8.56 7.85 9.62
CA LEU A 138 8.93 9.27 9.53
C LEU A 138 9.87 9.72 10.65
N LEU A 139 9.76 9.11 11.83
CA LEU A 139 10.58 9.44 12.99
C LEU A 139 11.94 8.72 13.01
N THR A 140 12.00 7.51 12.46
CA THR A 140 13.14 6.59 12.69
C THR A 140 13.95 6.25 11.44
N SER A 141 13.44 6.57 10.25
CA SER A 141 14.01 6.10 8.99
C SER A 141 14.25 7.24 7.99
N HIS A 142 15.22 7.04 7.09
CA HIS A 142 15.36 7.88 5.90
C HIS A 142 14.30 7.48 4.87
N LEU A 143 13.58 8.46 4.32
CA LEU A 143 12.48 8.22 3.40
C LEU A 143 12.83 8.66 1.97
N LEU A 144 12.46 7.79 1.02
CA LEU A 144 12.45 8.07 -0.41
C LEU A 144 10.99 8.16 -0.87
N PHE A 145 10.61 9.29 -1.47
CA PHE A 145 9.28 9.49 -2.05
C PHE A 145 9.36 9.31 -3.58
N VAL A 146 8.52 8.42 -4.13
CA VAL A 146 8.47 8.14 -5.57
C VAL A 146 7.03 8.23 -6.04
N GLY A 147 6.79 9.05 -7.08
CA GLY A 147 5.45 9.22 -7.65
C GLY A 147 4.42 9.77 -6.67
N PHE A 148 4.86 10.49 -5.63
CA PHE A 148 4.00 10.95 -4.54
C PHE A 148 3.91 12.48 -4.52
N GLY A 149 2.70 13.02 -4.70
CA GLY A 149 2.46 14.47 -4.73
C GLY A 149 2.46 15.15 -3.36
N LEU A 150 2.54 14.41 -2.25
CA LEU A 150 2.49 14.94 -0.86
C LEU A 150 1.18 15.70 -0.51
N GLU A 151 0.16 15.63 -1.36
CA GLU A 151 -1.11 16.36 -1.18
C GLU A 151 -2.17 15.57 -0.42
N ASP A 152 -1.94 14.28 -0.18
CA ASP A 152 -2.90 13.41 0.50
C ASP A 152 -3.24 13.93 1.92
N PRO A 153 -4.53 14.15 2.25
CA PRO A 153 -4.93 14.68 3.55
C PRO A 153 -4.50 13.81 4.74
N ASN A 154 -4.57 12.48 4.61
CA ASN A 154 -4.18 11.55 5.68
C ASN A 154 -2.68 11.66 5.98
N TYR A 155 -1.86 11.62 4.94
CA TYR A 155 -0.42 11.79 5.05
C TYR A 155 -0.03 13.16 5.62
N ARG A 156 -0.65 14.25 5.15
CA ARG A 156 -0.36 15.61 5.66
C ARG A 156 -0.68 15.73 7.15
N LYS A 157 -1.73 15.06 7.62
CA LYS A 157 -2.08 15.02 9.05
C LYS A 157 -1.00 14.31 9.87
N ILE A 158 -0.61 13.11 9.43
CA ILE A 158 0.48 12.32 10.03
C ILE A 158 1.77 13.14 10.10
N LEU A 159 2.15 13.79 8.99
CA LEU A 159 3.35 14.62 8.92
C LEU A 159 3.30 15.81 9.87
N LYS A 160 2.14 16.47 10.02
CA LYS A 160 1.94 17.55 10.99
C LYS A 160 2.13 17.06 12.43
N GLU A 161 1.58 15.89 12.76
CA GLU A 161 1.72 15.29 14.08
C GLU A 161 3.18 14.95 14.39
N VAL A 162 3.91 14.37 13.44
CA VAL A 162 5.34 14.07 13.58
C VAL A 162 6.17 15.35 13.75
N ARG A 163 5.92 16.40 12.96
CA ARG A 163 6.64 17.68 13.09
C ARG A 163 6.43 18.32 14.45
N LYS A 164 5.20 18.29 14.97
CA LYS A 164 4.89 18.76 16.34
C LYS A 164 5.66 17.95 17.38
N ALA A 165 5.68 16.62 17.26
CA ALA A 165 6.39 15.74 18.19
C ALA A 165 7.91 15.97 18.20
N MET A 166 8.51 16.27 17.04
CA MET A 166 9.95 16.56 16.93
C MET A 166 10.36 17.98 17.34
N GLY A 167 9.43 18.82 17.79
CA GLY A 167 9.72 20.22 18.16
C GLY A 167 10.16 21.10 16.98
N LYS A 168 10.12 20.60 15.74
CA LYS A 168 10.39 21.36 14.51
C LYS A 168 9.12 22.12 14.12
N SER A 169 8.78 23.12 14.94
CA SER A 169 7.73 24.09 14.63
C SER A 169 8.37 25.33 14.02
N ARG A 170 8.77 25.25 12.75
CA ARG A 170 9.00 26.40 11.86
C ARG A 170 8.53 26.06 10.46
#